data_AF-A0A251NCD1-F1
#
_entry.id   AF-A0A251NCD1-F1
#
_cell.length_a   1.000
_cell.length_b   1.000
_cell.length_c   1.000
_cell.angle_alpha   90.00
_cell.angle_beta   90.00
_cell.angle_gamma   90.00
#
_symmetry.space_group_name_H-M   'P 1'
#
loop_
_entity.id
_entity.type
_entity.pdbx_description
1 polymer ?
#
loop_
_entity_poly.entity_id
_entity_poly.type
_entity_poly.pdbx_seq_one_letter_code
_entity_poly.pdbx_strand_id
1 'polypeptide(L)'
;MENLFFEQEELILPILAMETSASPEHNLMIDGSASPTLQIDPRRARFPCCIVWTPLPVISWLIPFIGHIGICREDGVILDFAGPNFVCVDNFAFGAATRYIQISKEKQCHSIPNPSVCQSEDQYRQDEPGRDIMTWDDALRKGTQEFQHRSYNILTCNCHSFVANNLNRLGFCSGGWNVVNLAALIFLKGKWVSTASMVRSFLPFLIAFGLGVAFAGSTFLTYLGFFTAFLVGWFLLGTYCFKSLIHL
;
A
#
# COMPACT_ATOMS: atom_id res chain seq x y z
N MET A 1 62.14 40.95 -20.87
CA MET A 1 61.33 42.09 -20.39
C MET A 1 60.63 41.57 -19.15
N GLU A 2 61.43 41.33 -18.10
CA GLU A 2 61.62 42.22 -16.92
C GLU A 2 60.52 41.94 -15.89
N ASN A 3 60.84 41.15 -14.84
CA ASN A 3 61.34 41.57 -13.50
C ASN A 3 60.16 42.04 -12.61
N LEU A 4 59.98 41.72 -11.32
CA LEU A 4 60.86 41.49 -10.16
C LEU A 4 60.07 40.63 -9.12
N PHE A 5 60.63 39.60 -8.47
CA PHE A 5 61.45 39.62 -7.23
C PHE A 5 60.70 39.99 -5.94
N PHE A 6 60.62 39.03 -5.00
CA PHE A 6 61.04 39.07 -3.59
C PHE A 6 60.85 37.61 -3.07
N GLU A 7 61.93 36.82 -3.01
CA GLU A 7 62.71 36.45 -1.80
C GLU A 7 61.91 35.56 -0.81
N GLN A 8 62.43 34.49 -0.20
CA GLN A 8 63.70 33.76 -0.27
C GLN A 8 63.55 32.49 0.62
N GLU A 9 64.28 31.44 0.25
CA GLU A 9 64.79 30.21 0.93
C GLU A 9 64.35 29.88 2.38
N GLU A 10 64.12 28.63 2.75
CA GLU A 10 65.13 27.55 2.95
C GLU A 10 64.40 26.17 3.12
N LEU A 11 64.96 24.96 3.03
CA LEU A 11 66.16 24.33 2.49
C LEU A 11 66.16 22.87 3.04
N ILE A 12 66.21 21.85 2.15
CA ILE A 12 66.81 20.48 2.31
C ILE A 12 66.07 19.33 3.07
N LEU A 13 65.68 18.31 2.27
CA LEU A 13 65.55 16.84 2.52
C LEU A 13 66.95 16.18 2.76
N PRO A 14 67.20 14.93 3.28
CA PRO A 14 66.39 13.69 3.10
C PRO A 14 66.51 12.53 4.17
N ILE A 15 65.69 11.47 3.98
CA ILE A 15 65.98 10.01 4.16
C ILE A 15 66.02 9.32 5.56
N LEU A 16 65.24 8.22 5.64
CA LEU A 16 65.25 7.00 6.48
C LEU A 16 65.04 7.07 8.01
N ALA A 17 63.85 6.66 8.44
CA ALA A 17 63.69 5.72 9.55
C ALA A 17 62.44 4.85 9.31
N MET A 18 62.68 3.57 9.06
CA MET A 18 61.70 2.50 9.01
C MET A 18 61.40 2.09 10.45
N GLU A 19 60.21 2.41 10.96
CA GLU A 19 59.67 1.87 12.21
C GLU A 19 58.31 1.24 11.89
N THR A 20 58.30 -0.08 11.86
CA THR A 20 57.13 -0.93 11.72
C THR A 20 56.38 -0.96 13.04
N SER A 21 55.15 -0.46 13.13
CA SER A 21 54.16 -1.02 14.07
C SER A 21 52.72 -0.57 13.79
N ALA A 22 51.85 -1.58 13.73
CA ALA A 22 50.43 -1.61 14.07
C ALA A 22 49.44 -0.76 13.23
N SER A 23 48.68 -1.46 12.38
CA SER A 23 47.42 -1.01 11.81
C SER A 23 46.33 -0.86 12.90
N PRO A 24 45.53 0.21 12.92
CA PRO A 24 44.22 0.19 13.56
C PRO A 24 43.16 -0.14 12.51
N GLU A 25 42.78 -1.41 12.53
CA GLU A 25 41.42 -1.94 12.36
C GLU A 25 40.34 -0.97 11.87
N HIS A 26 39.95 -1.16 10.61
CA HIS A 26 38.57 -1.41 10.19
C HIS A 26 37.44 -0.88 11.09
N ASN A 27 37.21 0.44 11.06
CA ASN A 27 35.92 1.02 11.46
C ASN A 27 35.02 1.18 10.23
N LEU A 28 34.71 0.05 9.60
CA LEU A 28 33.49 -0.07 8.80
C LEU A 28 32.36 -0.07 9.84
N MET A 29 31.71 1.07 10.00
CA MET A 29 30.43 1.12 10.71
C MET A 29 29.50 0.18 9.94
N ILE A 30 29.33 -1.02 10.48
CA ILE A 30 28.18 -1.87 10.24
C ILE A 30 27.01 -1.04 10.76
N ASP A 31 26.39 -0.28 9.86
CA ASP A 31 25.04 0.21 10.07
C ASP A 31 24.17 -1.05 10.19
N GLY A 32 23.88 -1.40 11.44
CA GLY A 32 23.20 -2.62 11.81
C GLY A 32 21.84 -2.65 11.13
N SER A 33 21.67 -3.58 10.19
CA SER A 33 20.39 -4.10 9.72
C SER A 33 19.23 -3.10 9.84
N ALA A 34 19.32 -1.98 9.14
CA ALA A 34 18.14 -1.16 8.92
C ALA A 34 17.21 -2.01 8.04
N SER A 35 16.25 -2.69 8.66
CA SER A 35 15.05 -3.12 7.97
C SER A 35 14.61 -1.92 7.10
N PRO A 36 14.45 -2.08 5.78
CA PRO A 36 14.16 -0.95 4.89
C PRO A 36 12.99 -0.20 5.50
N THR A 37 13.25 1.04 5.91
CA THR A 37 12.31 1.81 6.70
C THR A 37 11.04 1.91 5.85
N LEU A 38 9.92 1.35 6.33
CA LEU A 38 8.61 1.36 5.65
C LEU A 38 8.02 2.79 5.60
N GLN A 39 8.81 3.74 5.12
CA GLN A 39 8.47 5.15 5.05
C GLN A 39 7.61 5.39 3.82
N ILE A 40 6.50 6.07 4.08
CA ILE A 40 5.53 6.43 3.05
C ILE A 40 6.00 7.71 2.39
N ASP A 41 6.09 7.70 1.08
CA ASP A 41 6.41 8.87 0.26
C ASP A 41 5.25 9.13 -0.73
N PRO A 42 4.28 9.97 -0.35
CA PRO A 42 3.17 10.30 -1.23
C PRO A 42 3.56 11.08 -2.47
N ARG A 43 4.71 11.78 -2.48
CA ARG A 43 5.16 12.55 -3.66
C ARG A 43 5.57 11.63 -4.80
N ARG A 44 6.14 10.47 -4.46
CA ARG A 44 6.51 9.40 -5.40
C ARG A 44 5.42 8.34 -5.56
N ALA A 45 4.25 8.54 -4.96
CA ALA A 45 3.18 7.53 -4.89
C ALA A 45 3.66 6.17 -4.35
N ARG A 46 4.49 6.20 -3.30
CA ARG A 46 5.04 5.00 -2.66
C ARG A 46 4.42 4.83 -1.27
N PHE A 47 3.69 3.74 -1.09
CA PHE A 47 2.98 3.41 0.15
C PHE A 47 3.30 1.98 0.62
N PRO A 48 4.50 1.72 1.17
CA PRO A 48 4.93 0.37 1.57
C PRO A 48 3.93 -0.35 2.47
N CYS A 49 3.51 -1.56 2.05
CA CYS A 49 2.54 -2.41 2.77
C CYS A 49 1.24 -1.68 3.15
N CYS A 50 0.71 -0.85 2.27
CA CYS A 50 -0.51 -0.07 2.53
C CYS A 50 -1.72 -0.54 1.71
N ILE A 51 -2.90 -0.30 2.24
CA ILE A 51 -4.14 -0.16 1.47
C ILE A 51 -4.28 1.33 1.11
N VAL A 52 -4.57 1.64 -0.14
CA VAL A 52 -4.76 3.01 -0.63
C VAL A 52 -6.16 3.19 -1.22
N TRP A 53 -6.68 4.40 -1.18
CA TRP A 53 -8.02 4.73 -1.67
C TRP A 53 -8.06 6.08 -2.38
N THR A 54 -8.88 6.17 -3.42
CA THR A 54 -9.18 7.41 -4.17
C THR A 54 -10.68 7.47 -4.49
N PRO A 55 -11.32 8.66 -4.51
CA PRO A 55 -12.71 8.79 -4.92
C PRO A 55 -12.89 8.37 -6.40
N LEU A 56 -13.95 7.62 -6.68
CA LEU A 56 -14.37 7.28 -8.04
C LEU A 56 -15.06 8.49 -8.69
N PRO A 57 -14.63 8.94 -9.88
CA PRO A 57 -15.29 10.01 -10.61
C PRO A 57 -16.79 9.74 -10.78
N VAL A 58 -17.61 10.80 -10.69
CA VAL A 58 -19.08 10.79 -10.79
C VAL A 58 -19.76 10.07 -9.62
N ILE A 59 -19.39 8.83 -9.30
CA ILE A 59 -20.01 8.05 -8.22
C ILE A 59 -19.77 8.71 -6.86
N SER A 60 -18.52 9.11 -6.56
CA SER A 60 -18.19 9.79 -5.31
C SER A 60 -18.78 11.21 -5.22
N TRP A 61 -19.22 11.79 -6.33
CA TRP A 61 -19.92 13.08 -6.31
C TRP A 61 -21.35 12.95 -5.80
N LEU A 62 -21.91 11.74 -5.83
CA LEU A 62 -23.21 11.42 -5.24
C LEU A 62 -23.02 10.80 -3.85
N ILE A 63 -22.05 9.89 -3.70
CA ILE A 63 -21.83 9.12 -2.47
C ILE A 63 -20.34 9.18 -2.09
N PRO A 64 -19.92 10.13 -1.24
CA PRO A 64 -18.51 10.51 -1.10
C PRO A 64 -17.63 9.49 -0.38
N PHE A 65 -18.22 8.45 0.21
CA PHE A 65 -17.49 7.35 0.85
C PHE A 65 -17.23 6.16 -0.09
N ILE A 66 -17.83 6.14 -1.28
CA ILE A 66 -17.54 5.14 -2.31
C ILE A 66 -16.30 5.58 -3.06
N GLY A 67 -15.39 4.65 -3.35
CA GLY A 67 -14.21 4.92 -4.15
C GLY A 67 -13.45 3.66 -4.52
N HIS A 68 -12.34 3.87 -5.20
CA HIS A 68 -11.45 2.84 -5.70
C HIS A 68 -10.36 2.53 -4.67
N ILE A 69 -9.98 1.27 -4.57
CA ILE A 69 -9.04 0.77 -3.56
C ILE A 69 -7.93 -0.04 -4.22
N GLY A 70 -6.72 0.08 -3.68
CA GLY A 70 -5.55 -0.69 -4.08
C GLY A 70 -4.80 -1.23 -2.88
N ILE A 71 -3.93 -2.20 -3.12
CA ILE A 71 -3.01 -2.76 -2.12
C ILE A 71 -1.59 -2.58 -2.63
N CYS A 72 -0.66 -2.29 -1.73
CA CYS A 72 0.70 -1.93 -2.09
C CYS A 72 1.69 -3.01 -1.67
N ARG A 73 2.70 -3.22 -2.50
CA ARG A 73 3.85 -4.10 -2.23
C ARG A 73 4.76 -3.57 -1.11
N GLU A 74 5.77 -4.35 -0.75
CA GLU A 74 6.78 -3.92 0.21
C GLU A 74 7.59 -2.71 -0.28
N ASP A 75 7.82 -2.60 -1.59
CA ASP A 75 8.47 -1.43 -2.22
C ASP A 75 7.56 -0.20 -2.33
N GLY A 76 6.29 -0.32 -1.93
CA GLY A 76 5.28 0.73 -1.97
C GLY A 76 4.62 0.96 -3.32
N VAL A 77 4.90 0.13 -4.33
CA VAL A 77 4.17 0.16 -5.61
C VAL A 77 2.72 -0.27 -5.38
N ILE A 78 1.78 0.50 -5.94
CA ILE A 78 0.35 0.26 -5.84
C ILE A 78 -0.07 -0.79 -6.87
N LEU A 79 -0.87 -1.76 -6.43
CA LEU A 79 -1.57 -2.73 -7.25
C LEU A 79 -3.08 -2.52 -7.12
N ASP A 80 -3.77 -2.42 -8.24
CA ASP A 80 -5.22 -2.25 -8.25
C ASP A 80 -5.90 -2.94 -9.43
N PHE A 81 -7.04 -3.56 -9.16
CA PHE A 81 -7.85 -4.20 -10.19
C PHE A 81 -8.80 -3.17 -10.81
N ALA A 82 -8.46 -2.69 -12.00
CA ALA A 82 -9.10 -1.52 -12.63
C ALA A 82 -9.92 -1.85 -13.89
N GLY A 83 -9.85 -3.08 -14.39
CA GLY A 83 -10.61 -3.51 -15.56
C GLY A 83 -10.55 -5.02 -15.81
N PRO A 84 -11.34 -5.55 -16.76
CA PRO A 84 -11.43 -6.99 -16.99
C PRO A 84 -10.06 -7.57 -17.33
N ASN A 85 -9.65 -8.61 -16.59
CA ASN A 85 -8.34 -9.25 -16.76
C ASN A 85 -7.13 -8.29 -16.62
N PHE A 86 -7.31 -7.14 -15.98
CA PHE A 86 -6.29 -6.10 -15.90
C PHE A 86 -6.10 -5.62 -14.45
N VAL A 87 -4.95 -6.02 -13.88
CA VAL A 87 -4.42 -5.44 -12.65
C VAL A 87 -3.37 -4.41 -13.03
N CYS A 88 -3.60 -3.16 -12.67
CA CYS A 88 -2.67 -2.09 -12.91
C CYS A 88 -1.53 -2.16 -11.88
N VAL A 89 -0.33 -1.83 -12.34
CA VAL A 89 0.89 -1.76 -11.52
C VAL A 89 1.43 -0.36 -11.66
N ASP A 90 1.70 0.28 -10.52
CA ASP A 90 2.36 1.59 -10.40
C ASP A 90 1.54 2.82 -10.85
N ASN A 91 0.49 2.63 -11.65
CA ASN A 91 -0.42 3.70 -12.09
C ASN A 91 -1.80 3.53 -11.48
N PHE A 92 -1.99 3.96 -10.23
CA PHE A 92 -3.26 3.81 -9.52
C PHE A 92 -4.43 4.42 -10.32
N ALA A 93 -5.42 3.60 -10.66
CA ALA A 93 -6.51 4.04 -11.50
C ALA A 93 -7.35 5.13 -10.81
N PHE A 94 -7.99 5.97 -11.64
CA PHE A 94 -8.88 7.06 -11.20
C PHE A 94 -8.21 8.21 -10.43
N GLY A 95 -6.89 8.20 -10.30
CA GLY A 95 -6.09 9.33 -9.80
C GLY A 95 -5.21 8.98 -8.60
N ALA A 96 -4.52 9.99 -8.06
CA ALA A 96 -3.62 9.80 -6.92
C ALA A 96 -4.37 9.34 -5.66
N ALA A 97 -3.73 8.49 -4.86
CA ALA A 97 -4.26 8.07 -3.57
C ALA A 97 -4.56 9.27 -2.68
N THR A 98 -5.78 9.33 -2.12
CA THR A 98 -6.19 10.39 -1.19
C THR A 98 -6.18 9.92 0.25
N ARG A 99 -6.38 8.62 0.48
CA ARG A 99 -6.30 7.97 1.78
C ARG A 99 -5.45 6.72 1.74
N TYR A 100 -4.87 6.37 2.89
CA TYR A 100 -4.11 5.13 3.04
C TYR A 100 -4.20 4.57 4.47
N ILE A 101 -3.98 3.26 4.59
CA ILE A 101 -3.77 2.55 5.85
C ILE A 101 -2.55 1.67 5.68
N GLN A 102 -1.54 1.87 6.51
CA GLN A 102 -0.37 1.00 6.55
C GLN A 102 -0.65 -0.24 7.40
N ILE A 103 -0.37 -1.41 6.84
CA ILE A 103 -0.50 -2.69 7.51
C ILE A 103 0.86 -3.01 8.14
N SER A 104 0.96 -2.90 9.46
CA SER A 104 2.20 -3.21 10.17
C SER A 104 2.44 -4.72 10.19
N LYS A 105 3.66 -5.15 9.84
CA LYS A 105 4.08 -6.56 9.88
C LYS A 105 3.93 -7.16 11.29
N GLU A 106 4.06 -6.36 12.34
CA GLU A 106 3.85 -6.75 13.73
C GLU A 106 2.45 -7.35 14.01
N LYS A 107 1.40 -6.85 13.32
CA LYS A 107 0.03 -7.38 13.46
C LYS A 107 -0.19 -8.70 12.72
N GLN A 108 0.76 -9.11 11.89
CA GLN A 108 0.79 -10.40 11.21
C GLN A 108 1.41 -11.49 12.12
N CYS A 109 2.25 -11.09 13.09
CA CYS A 109 3.05 -12.00 13.91
C CYS A 109 2.34 -12.60 15.13
N HIS A 110 1.13 -12.15 15.51
CA HIS A 110 0.40 -12.76 16.63
C HIS A 110 -0.21 -14.15 16.30
N SER A 111 -0.03 -14.65 15.08
CA SER A 111 -0.52 -15.96 14.64
C SER A 111 0.59 -16.97 14.33
N ILE A 112 1.86 -16.62 14.58
CA ILE A 112 3.01 -17.52 14.37
C ILE A 112 3.61 -17.84 15.75
N PRO A 113 3.53 -19.10 16.24
CA PRO A 113 4.30 -19.50 17.40
C PRO A 113 5.78 -19.34 17.07
N ASN A 114 6.50 -18.57 17.89
CA ASN A 114 7.96 -18.47 17.86
C ASN A 114 8.59 -19.87 17.76
N PRO A 115 9.40 -20.18 16.74
CA PRO A 115 10.44 -21.17 16.91
C PRO A 115 11.58 -20.45 17.63
N SER A 116 11.57 -20.59 18.95
CA SER A 116 12.75 -20.36 19.78
C SER A 116 13.97 -21.06 19.15
N VAL A 117 15.04 -20.28 18.97
CA VAL A 117 16.44 -20.67 19.23
C VAL A 117 16.74 -22.16 19.10
N CYS A 118 17.41 -22.56 18.03
CA CYS A 118 18.36 -23.67 18.07
C CYS A 118 19.56 -23.31 17.19
N GLN A 119 20.73 -23.40 17.81
CA GLN A 119 22.04 -23.15 17.24
C GLN A 119 22.30 -24.05 16.03
N SER A 120 23.02 -23.49 15.07
CA SER A 120 23.68 -24.23 14.00
C SER A 120 24.62 -25.28 14.58
N GLU A 121 24.38 -26.55 14.26
CA GLU A 121 25.42 -27.49 13.82
C GLU A 121 24.79 -28.80 13.31
N ASP A 122 25.19 -29.14 12.08
CA ASP A 122 25.25 -30.45 11.44
C ASP A 122 24.00 -31.33 11.22
N GLN A 123 23.93 -31.77 9.94
CA GLN A 123 23.65 -33.15 9.50
C GLN A 123 22.25 -33.50 8.95
N TYR A 124 22.19 -33.49 7.61
CA TYR A 124 21.49 -34.42 6.69
C TYR A 124 20.20 -35.11 7.19
N ARG A 125 19.02 -34.65 6.75
CA ARG A 125 17.85 -35.51 6.47
C ARG A 125 16.71 -34.82 5.71
N GLN A 126 16.35 -35.45 4.60
CA GLN A 126 15.03 -35.69 4.00
C GLN A 126 14.04 -34.53 3.78
N ASP A 127 13.56 -34.50 2.53
CA ASP A 127 12.50 -33.66 1.96
C ASP A 127 11.22 -33.66 2.82
N GLU A 128 11.11 -32.67 3.70
CA GLU A 128 9.82 -32.16 4.19
C GLU A 128 9.32 -31.10 3.20
N PRO A 129 8.04 -31.07 2.80
CA PRO A 129 7.53 -29.95 2.00
C PRO A 129 7.60 -28.72 2.89
N GLY A 130 8.66 -27.93 2.68
CA GLY A 130 8.96 -26.74 3.44
C GLY A 130 7.69 -25.94 3.62
N ARG A 131 7.37 -25.62 4.87
CA ARG A 131 6.30 -24.70 5.22
C ARG A 131 6.66 -23.36 4.58
N ASP A 132 6.24 -23.18 3.33
CA ASP A 132 6.61 -22.06 2.47
C ASP A 132 6.12 -20.79 3.18
N ILE A 133 7.04 -20.06 3.79
CA ILE A 133 6.74 -18.79 4.47
C ILE A 133 6.34 -17.83 3.35
N MET A 134 5.04 -17.75 3.07
CA MET A 134 4.55 -16.88 2.01
C MET A 134 4.80 -15.43 2.39
N THR A 135 5.69 -14.78 1.65
CA THR A 135 6.02 -13.36 1.87
C THR A 135 4.85 -12.46 1.43
N TRP A 136 4.88 -11.19 1.85
CA TRP A 136 3.85 -10.21 1.47
C TRP A 136 3.70 -10.11 -0.05
N ASP A 137 4.82 -9.90 -0.76
CA ASP A 137 4.83 -9.75 -2.20
C ASP A 137 4.49 -11.06 -2.93
N ASP A 138 4.82 -12.23 -2.36
CA ASP A 138 4.41 -13.51 -2.94
C ASP A 138 2.89 -13.71 -2.86
N ALA A 139 2.28 -13.31 -1.75
CA ALA A 139 0.82 -13.33 -1.59
C ALA A 139 0.15 -12.40 -2.62
N LEU A 140 0.67 -11.17 -2.77
CA LEU A 140 0.16 -10.20 -3.74
C LEU A 140 0.35 -10.67 -5.19
N ARG A 141 1.47 -11.31 -5.50
CA ARG A 141 1.73 -11.89 -6.82
C ARG A 141 0.71 -12.99 -7.15
N LYS A 142 0.44 -13.90 -6.21
CA LYS A 142 -0.57 -14.95 -6.40
C LYS A 142 -1.98 -14.37 -6.55
N GLY A 143 -2.36 -13.37 -5.74
CA GLY A 143 -3.65 -12.69 -5.88
C GLY A 143 -3.79 -11.95 -7.21
N THR A 144 -2.72 -11.32 -7.68
CA THR A 144 -2.66 -10.67 -9.00
C THR A 144 -2.89 -11.67 -10.13
N GLN A 145 -2.20 -12.81 -10.11
CA GLN A 145 -2.37 -13.87 -11.11
C GLN A 145 -3.80 -14.42 -11.14
N GLU A 146 -4.44 -14.59 -9.98
CA GLU A 146 -5.84 -15.02 -9.94
C GLU A 146 -6.76 -13.99 -10.61
N PHE A 147 -6.63 -12.70 -10.26
CA PHE A 147 -7.52 -11.65 -10.75
C PHE A 147 -7.25 -11.26 -12.21
N GLN A 148 -6.06 -11.56 -12.75
CA GLN A 148 -5.78 -11.45 -14.18
C GLN A 148 -6.67 -12.34 -15.05
N HIS A 149 -7.27 -13.39 -14.50
CA HIS A 149 -8.21 -14.25 -15.22
C HIS A 149 -9.69 -13.98 -14.86
N ARG A 150 -9.97 -12.94 -14.06
CA ARG A 150 -11.33 -12.58 -13.65
C ARG A 150 -11.86 -11.42 -14.50
N SER A 151 -13.14 -11.53 -14.86
CA SER A 151 -13.87 -10.43 -15.49
C SER A 151 -14.24 -9.39 -14.43
N TYR A 152 -13.82 -8.15 -14.65
CA TYR A 152 -14.14 -7.03 -13.76
C TYR A 152 -15.61 -6.67 -13.86
N ASN A 153 -16.25 -6.54 -12.71
CA ASN A 153 -17.60 -6.03 -12.57
C ASN A 153 -17.69 -5.21 -11.28
N ILE A 154 -18.11 -3.95 -11.41
CA ILE A 154 -18.21 -2.99 -10.31
C ILE A 154 -19.02 -3.54 -9.12
N LEU A 155 -20.05 -4.36 -9.37
CA LEU A 155 -20.99 -4.84 -8.36
C LEU A 155 -20.66 -6.22 -7.79
N THR A 156 -19.84 -7.04 -8.45
CA THR A 156 -19.64 -8.46 -8.08
C THR A 156 -18.17 -8.91 -8.03
N CYS A 157 -17.30 -8.34 -8.85
CA CYS A 157 -15.86 -8.65 -8.86
C CYS A 157 -15.09 -7.37 -9.16
N ASN A 158 -14.79 -6.61 -8.11
CA ASN A 158 -14.25 -5.26 -8.22
C ASN A 158 -12.91 -5.11 -7.48
N CYS A 159 -12.43 -3.88 -7.36
CA CYS A 159 -11.18 -3.57 -6.66
C CYS A 159 -11.21 -3.94 -5.17
N HIS A 160 -12.35 -3.85 -4.49
CA HIS A 160 -12.50 -4.26 -3.10
C HIS A 160 -12.42 -5.78 -2.96
N SER A 161 -12.99 -6.53 -3.90
CA SER A 161 -12.83 -7.99 -3.99
C SER A 161 -11.36 -8.39 -4.09
N PHE A 162 -10.62 -7.72 -4.97
CA PHE A 162 -9.19 -7.96 -5.16
C PHE A 162 -8.38 -7.72 -3.88
N VAL A 163 -8.59 -6.57 -3.23
CA VAL A 163 -7.86 -6.25 -2.01
C VAL A 163 -8.27 -7.18 -0.86
N ALA A 164 -9.57 -7.49 -0.71
CA ALA A 164 -10.05 -8.42 0.31
C ALA A 164 -9.45 -9.83 0.13
N ASN A 165 -9.38 -10.35 -1.10
CA ASN A 165 -8.74 -11.63 -1.42
C ASN A 165 -7.28 -11.66 -0.95
N ASN A 166 -6.52 -10.61 -1.29
CA ASN A 166 -5.11 -10.50 -0.90
C ASN A 166 -4.94 -10.40 0.62
N LEU A 167 -5.77 -9.63 1.31
CA LEU A 167 -5.73 -9.54 2.78
C LEU A 167 -6.05 -10.87 3.46
N ASN A 168 -7.00 -11.64 2.92
CA ASN A 168 -7.33 -12.98 3.39
C ASN A 168 -6.15 -13.94 3.17
N ARG A 169 -5.49 -13.89 2.01
CA ARG A 169 -4.28 -14.69 1.72
C ARG A 169 -3.12 -14.38 2.66
N LEU A 170 -2.99 -13.13 3.07
CA LEU A 170 -1.97 -12.66 4.00
C LEU A 170 -2.26 -13.02 5.47
N GLY A 171 -3.47 -13.54 5.77
CA GLY A 171 -3.90 -13.81 7.14
C GLY A 171 -4.04 -12.54 8.00
N PHE A 172 -4.19 -11.37 7.37
CA PHE A 172 -4.24 -10.10 8.09
C PHE A 172 -5.43 -10.06 9.05
N CYS A 173 -5.19 -9.81 10.34
CA CYS A 173 -6.21 -9.82 11.39
C CYS A 173 -7.10 -11.09 11.38
N SER A 174 -6.50 -12.26 11.17
CA SER A 174 -7.17 -13.57 11.11
C SER A 174 -8.07 -13.80 9.88
N GLY A 175 -8.02 -12.93 8.86
CA GLY A 175 -8.80 -13.04 7.64
C GLY A 175 -10.27 -12.62 7.79
N GLY A 176 -11.15 -13.12 6.92
CA GLY A 176 -12.57 -12.74 6.88
C GLY A 176 -12.86 -11.37 6.24
N TRP A 177 -11.90 -10.82 5.50
CA TRP A 177 -12.06 -9.59 4.74
C TRP A 177 -13.04 -9.79 3.59
N ASN A 178 -13.91 -8.80 3.42
CA ASN A 178 -14.88 -8.70 2.35
C ASN A 178 -15.00 -7.25 1.91
N VAL A 179 -15.78 -6.99 0.85
CA VAL A 179 -15.90 -5.64 0.29
C VAL A 179 -16.48 -4.63 1.27
N VAL A 180 -17.40 -5.04 2.16
CA VAL A 180 -18.08 -4.15 3.12
C VAL A 180 -17.16 -3.78 4.27
N ASN A 181 -16.55 -4.76 4.94
CA ASN A 181 -15.68 -4.47 6.09
C ASN A 181 -14.40 -3.75 5.67
N LEU A 182 -13.91 -3.99 4.44
CA LEU A 182 -12.79 -3.28 3.85
C LEU A 182 -13.16 -1.82 3.54
N ALA A 183 -14.32 -1.58 2.91
CA ALA A 183 -14.82 -0.23 2.67
C ALA A 183 -15.00 0.55 3.98
N ALA A 184 -15.55 -0.09 5.02
CA ALA A 184 -15.68 0.51 6.35
C ALA A 184 -14.30 0.81 6.98
N LEU A 185 -13.33 -0.11 6.86
CA LEU A 185 -11.99 0.07 7.40
C LEU A 185 -11.31 1.32 6.79
N ILE A 186 -11.27 1.42 5.47
CA ILE A 186 -10.56 2.52 4.79
C ILE A 186 -11.26 3.86 4.99
N PHE A 187 -12.59 3.88 5.07
CA PHE A 187 -13.35 5.10 5.31
C PHE A 187 -13.16 5.64 6.73
N LEU A 188 -13.26 4.76 7.74
CA LEU A 188 -13.23 5.14 9.16
C LEU A 188 -11.80 5.31 9.71
N LYS A 189 -10.84 4.51 9.24
CA LYS A 189 -9.46 4.49 9.75
C LYS A 189 -8.42 4.97 8.76
N GLY A 190 -8.80 5.29 7.51
CA GLY A 190 -7.88 5.78 6.50
C GLY A 190 -7.32 7.16 6.83
N LYS A 191 -6.00 7.28 6.85
CA LYS A 191 -5.29 8.55 6.99
C LYS A 191 -5.33 9.29 5.67
N TRP A 192 -5.59 10.59 5.72
CA TRP A 192 -5.48 11.45 4.53
C TRP A 192 -4.03 11.65 4.14
N VAL A 193 -3.75 11.61 2.84
CA VAL A 193 -2.43 11.92 2.29
C VAL A 193 -2.05 13.37 2.54
N SER A 194 -3.02 14.29 2.39
CA SER A 194 -2.85 15.71 2.67
C SER A 194 -4.22 16.39 2.82
N THR A 195 -4.23 17.61 3.35
CA THR A 195 -5.44 18.47 3.35
C THR A 195 -5.96 18.71 1.92
N ALA A 196 -5.07 18.86 0.94
CA ALA A 196 -5.47 19.03 -0.46
C ALA A 196 -6.19 17.79 -1.01
N SER A 197 -5.76 16.59 -0.60
CA SER A 197 -6.41 15.32 -0.95
C SER A 197 -7.81 15.22 -0.35
N MET A 198 -7.99 15.67 0.91
CA MET A 198 -9.30 15.75 1.57
C MET A 198 -10.26 16.66 0.81
N VAL A 199 -9.82 17.88 0.48
CA VAL A 199 -10.63 18.84 -0.28
C VAL A 199 -11.01 18.27 -1.65
N ARG A 200 -10.05 17.69 -2.38
CA ARG A 200 -10.34 17.06 -3.68
C ARG A 200 -11.38 15.93 -3.59
N SER A 201 -11.40 15.18 -2.49
CA SER A 201 -12.37 14.09 -2.32
C SER A 201 -13.80 14.58 -2.06
N PHE A 202 -14.00 15.66 -1.31
CA PHE A 202 -15.35 16.12 -0.94
C PHE A 202 -15.88 17.29 -1.76
N LEU A 203 -15.02 18.13 -2.33
CA LEU A 203 -15.45 19.33 -3.03
C LEU A 203 -16.41 19.04 -4.19
N PRO A 204 -16.17 18.05 -5.07
CA PRO A 204 -17.12 17.72 -6.13
C PRO A 204 -18.50 17.30 -5.59
N PHE A 205 -18.54 16.53 -4.50
CA PHE A 205 -19.78 16.15 -3.83
C PHE A 205 -20.52 17.38 -3.29
N LEU A 206 -19.83 18.29 -2.60
CA LEU A 206 -20.46 19.50 -2.04
C LEU A 206 -21.07 20.38 -3.13
N ILE A 207 -20.38 20.52 -4.27
CA ILE A 207 -20.89 21.28 -5.42
C ILE A 207 -22.11 20.58 -6.03
N ALA A 208 -21.98 19.28 -6.37
CA ALA A 208 -23.07 18.52 -6.98
C ALA A 208 -24.31 18.45 -6.08
N PHE A 209 -24.10 18.23 -4.78
CA PHE A 209 -25.16 18.22 -3.76
C PHE A 209 -25.83 19.59 -3.65
N GLY A 210 -25.04 20.68 -3.59
CA GLY A 210 -25.57 22.04 -3.53
C GLY A 210 -26.41 22.39 -4.76
N LEU A 211 -25.95 22.06 -5.97
CA LEU A 211 -26.70 22.25 -7.20
C LEU A 211 -27.97 21.38 -7.23
N GLY A 212 -27.88 20.11 -6.83
CA GLY A 212 -29.01 19.20 -6.77
C GLY A 212 -30.12 19.71 -5.84
N VAL A 213 -29.75 20.19 -4.65
CA VAL A 213 -30.70 20.82 -3.71
C VAL A 213 -31.24 22.13 -4.27
N ALA A 214 -30.41 22.97 -4.89
CA ALA A 214 -30.84 24.26 -5.42
C ALA A 214 -31.85 24.13 -6.58
N PHE A 215 -31.66 23.16 -7.48
CA PHE A 215 -32.53 22.99 -8.66
C PHE A 215 -33.70 22.04 -8.44
N ALA A 216 -33.53 21.00 -7.61
CA ALA A 216 -34.51 19.92 -7.46
C ALA A 216 -34.99 19.68 -6.01
N GLY A 217 -34.49 20.46 -5.03
CA GLY A 217 -35.03 20.49 -3.68
C GLY A 217 -35.10 19.13 -2.99
N SER A 218 -36.25 18.83 -2.37
CA SER A 218 -36.48 17.56 -1.66
C SER A 218 -36.49 16.35 -2.59
N THR A 219 -36.93 16.51 -3.83
CA THR A 219 -36.97 15.44 -4.83
C THR A 219 -35.56 14.88 -5.08
N PHE A 220 -34.54 15.74 -5.19
CA PHE A 220 -33.15 15.31 -5.29
C PHE A 220 -32.71 14.47 -4.09
N LEU A 221 -33.02 14.92 -2.87
CA LEU A 221 -32.66 14.20 -1.64
C LEU A 221 -33.33 12.82 -1.57
N THR A 222 -34.58 12.72 -1.97
CA THR A 222 -35.32 11.45 -2.03
C THR A 222 -34.66 10.47 -2.99
N TYR A 223 -34.36 10.89 -4.22
CA TYR A 223 -33.70 10.02 -5.21
C TYR A 223 -32.28 9.66 -4.80
N LEU A 224 -31.51 10.60 -4.25
CA LEU A 224 -30.16 10.34 -3.74
C LEU A 224 -30.20 9.32 -2.59
N GLY A 225 -31.17 9.45 -1.69
CA GLY A 225 -31.42 8.50 -0.60
C GLY A 225 -31.74 7.11 -1.11
N PHE A 226 -32.68 6.97 -2.04
CA PHE A 226 -33.02 5.69 -2.66
C PHE A 226 -31.84 5.06 -3.41
N PHE A 227 -31.12 5.84 -4.20
CA PHE A 227 -29.95 5.37 -4.95
C PHE A 227 -28.87 4.86 -3.99
N THR A 228 -28.57 5.61 -2.93
CA THR A 228 -27.60 5.22 -1.90
C THR A 228 -28.04 3.96 -1.17
N ALA A 229 -29.31 3.89 -0.75
CA ALA A 229 -29.86 2.73 -0.05
C ALA A 229 -29.84 1.47 -0.92
N PHE A 230 -30.20 1.59 -2.20
CA PHE A 230 -30.15 0.48 -3.15
C PHE A 230 -28.71 -0.02 -3.34
N LEU A 231 -27.76 0.88 -3.59
CA LEU A 231 -26.38 0.52 -3.85
C LEU A 231 -25.69 -0.09 -2.61
N VAL A 232 -25.83 0.54 -1.45
CA VAL A 232 -25.29 0.00 -0.18
C VAL A 232 -26.00 -1.32 0.19
N GLY A 233 -27.31 -1.37 0.01
CA GLY A 233 -28.13 -2.56 0.23
C GLY A 233 -27.69 -3.74 -0.64
N TRP A 234 -27.35 -3.51 -1.91
CA TRP A 234 -26.79 -4.52 -2.80
C TRP A 234 -25.50 -5.12 -2.25
N PHE A 235 -24.53 -4.30 -1.83
CA PHE A 235 -23.26 -4.82 -1.30
C PHE A 235 -23.44 -5.55 0.04
N LEU A 236 -24.31 -5.06 0.92
CA LEU A 236 -24.63 -5.74 2.18
C LEU A 236 -25.29 -7.10 1.92
N LEU A 237 -26.35 -7.12 1.11
CA LEU A 237 -27.11 -8.33 0.80
C LEU A 237 -26.26 -9.33 0.02
N GLY A 238 -25.53 -8.87 -1.00
CA GLY A 238 -24.61 -9.68 -1.78
C GLY A 238 -23.49 -10.30 -0.95
N THR A 239 -22.92 -9.55 0.00
CA THR A 239 -21.80 -10.06 0.83
C THR A 239 -22.28 -11.04 1.90
N TYR A 240 -23.38 -10.73 2.60
CA TYR A 240 -23.76 -11.45 3.81
C TYR A 240 -24.88 -12.48 3.59
N CYS A 241 -25.74 -12.26 2.59
CA CYS A 241 -26.87 -13.15 2.32
C CYS A 241 -26.61 -14.06 1.11
N PHE A 242 -25.75 -13.67 0.17
CA PHE A 242 -25.50 -14.42 -1.07
C PHE A 242 -24.01 -14.64 -1.34
N LYS A 243 -23.39 -15.58 -0.62
CA LYS A 243 -21.94 -15.87 -0.66
C LYS A 243 -21.32 -16.14 -2.04
N SER A 244 -22.13 -16.41 -3.07
CA SER A 244 -21.68 -16.64 -4.45
C SER A 244 -21.75 -15.41 -5.37
N LEU A 245 -22.39 -14.31 -4.95
CA LEU A 245 -22.59 -13.13 -5.81
C LEU A 245 -21.37 -12.22 -5.85
N ILE A 246 -20.66 -12.09 -4.73
CA ILE A 246 -19.45 -11.25 -4.66
C ILE A 246 -18.25 -12.17 -4.56
N HIS A 247 -17.40 -12.13 -5.58
CA HIS A 247 -16.16 -12.88 -5.60
C HIS A 247 -15.20 -12.29 -4.57
N LEU A 248 -14.66 -13.16 -3.71
CA LEU A 248 -13.69 -12.84 -2.66
C LEU A 248 -12.48 -13.76 -2.79
#